data_AF-A0A060C5E8-F1
#
_entry.id   AF-A0A060C5E8-F1
#
_cell.length_a   1.000
_cell.length_b   1.000
_cell.length_c   1.000
_cell.angle_alpha   90.00
_cell.angle_beta   90.00
_cell.angle_gamma   90.00
#
_symmetry.space_group_name_H-M   'P 1'
#
loop_
_entity.id
_entity.type
_entity.pdbx_description
1 polymer ?
#
loop_
_entity_poly.entity_id
_entity_poly.type
_entity_poly.pdbx_seq_one_letter_code
_entity_poly.pdbx_strand_id
1 'polypeptide(L)'
;GLMMSPYYNPIRIDGDFADPFVLRFNGTYYLYCTDPTVRVRTSTDLLNWRNEGSSLDPREVNGLVPFAPEVIYSNGWFYMYTSPSGFGHVVLRSTSPLGPFVRVTENLGREIDGSVLIDDDGQWYFYWAGWDGIHASRMSSPTCTEDESLTGASLHGWTEG
;
A
#
# COMPACT_ATOMS: atom_id res chain seq x y z
N GLY A 1 20.12 21.35 -26.51
CA GLY A 1 19.13 21.18 -25.42
C GLY A 1 18.29 19.98 -25.76
N LEU A 2 18.11 19.05 -24.82
CA LEU A 2 17.19 17.93 -25.01
C LEU A 2 15.76 18.47 -25.05
N MET A 3 15.01 18.16 -26.12
CA MET A 3 13.56 18.39 -26.12
C MET A 3 12.96 17.41 -25.10
N MET A 4 12.27 17.93 -24.09
CA MET A 4 11.37 17.13 -23.27
C MET A 4 10.10 16.85 -24.09
N SER A 5 9.81 15.59 -24.35
CA SER A 5 8.50 15.18 -24.87
C SER A 5 7.43 15.47 -23.81
N PRO A 6 6.25 16.01 -24.18
CA PRO A 6 5.14 16.14 -23.25
C PRO A 6 4.68 14.75 -22.77
N TYR A 7 4.24 14.68 -21.51
CA TYR A 7 3.52 13.52 -20.99
C TYR A 7 2.00 13.76 -21.09
N TYR A 8 1.22 12.68 -21.05
CA TYR A 8 -0.24 12.73 -21.11
C TYR A 8 -0.84 11.84 -20.05
N ASN A 9 -1.93 12.29 -19.45
CA ASN A 9 -2.72 11.48 -18.53
C ASN A 9 -3.88 10.77 -19.26
N PRO A 10 -4.28 9.56 -18.80
CA PRO A 10 -3.56 8.76 -17.81
C PRO A 10 -2.20 8.33 -18.36
N ILE A 11 -1.18 8.24 -17.48
CA ILE A 11 0.13 7.71 -17.84
C ILE A 11 -0.13 6.32 -18.43
N ARG A 12 0.31 6.10 -19.67
CA ARG A 12 0.04 4.84 -20.37
C ARG A 12 0.86 3.74 -19.74
N ILE A 13 0.19 2.95 -18.93
CA ILE A 13 0.70 1.70 -18.38
C ILE A 13 -0.31 0.64 -18.80
N ASP A 14 0.14 -0.51 -19.29
CA ASP A 14 -0.77 -1.57 -19.73
C ASP A 14 -1.31 -2.35 -18.52
N GLY A 15 -2.64 -2.50 -18.44
CA GLY A 15 -3.35 -3.27 -17.41
C GLY A 15 -4.37 -2.48 -16.60
N ASP A 16 -4.80 -3.06 -15.48
CA ASP A 16 -5.61 -2.38 -14.46
C ASP A 16 -4.70 -1.76 -13.39
N PHE A 17 -5.13 -0.61 -12.84
CA PHE A 17 -4.38 0.26 -11.93
C PHE A 17 -5.23 0.83 -10.81
N ALA A 18 -6.27 0.09 -10.40
CA ALA A 18 -7.01 0.45 -9.19
C ALA A 18 -6.06 0.61 -8.00
N ASP A 19 -6.29 1.66 -7.22
CA ASP A 19 -5.62 1.97 -5.95
C ASP A 19 -4.07 2.04 -6.08
N PRO A 20 -3.54 2.96 -6.91
CA PRO A 20 -2.11 3.04 -7.17
C PRO A 20 -1.35 3.63 -5.97
N PHE A 21 -0.43 2.86 -5.39
CA PHE A 21 0.53 3.32 -4.41
C PHE A 21 1.95 3.32 -4.98
N VAL A 22 2.70 4.41 -4.78
CA VAL A 22 4.08 4.55 -5.29
C VAL A 22 5.07 4.71 -4.14
N LEU A 23 5.96 3.74 -3.98
CA LEU A 23 7.13 3.81 -3.10
C LEU A 23 8.34 4.33 -3.88
N ARG A 24 9.09 5.29 -3.32
CA ARG A 24 10.43 5.65 -3.82
C ARG A 24 11.51 5.03 -2.93
N PHE A 25 12.37 4.19 -3.50
CA PHE A 25 13.48 3.56 -2.78
C PHE A 25 14.72 3.45 -3.67
N ASN A 26 15.89 3.86 -3.16
CA ASN A 26 17.17 3.81 -3.87
C ASN A 26 17.14 4.33 -5.33
N GLY A 27 16.46 5.47 -5.54
CA GLY A 27 16.37 6.11 -6.86
C GLY A 27 15.38 5.46 -7.84
N THR A 28 14.66 4.42 -7.42
CA THR A 28 13.62 3.75 -8.21
C THR A 28 12.25 3.98 -7.57
N TYR A 29 11.23 4.17 -8.40
CA TYR A 29 9.83 4.18 -8.00
C TYR A 29 9.23 2.80 -8.22
N TYR A 30 8.43 2.33 -7.28
CA TYR A 30 7.74 1.04 -7.29
C TYR A 30 6.24 1.31 -7.17
N LEU A 31 5.48 0.93 -8.19
CA LEU A 31 4.04 1.06 -8.25
C LEU A 31 3.41 -0.28 -7.88
N TYR A 32 2.53 -0.23 -6.88
CA TYR A 32 1.67 -1.31 -6.44
C TYR A 32 0.23 -0.89 -6.68
N CYS A 33 -0.60 -1.83 -7.13
CA CYS A 33 -2.02 -1.61 -7.40
C CYS A 33 -2.80 -2.83 -6.90
N THR A 34 -4.10 -2.66 -6.75
CA THR A 34 -5.02 -3.79 -6.54
C THR A 34 -4.91 -4.78 -7.71
N ASP A 35 -4.43 -5.99 -7.41
CA ASP A 35 -4.24 -7.10 -8.34
C ASP A 35 -4.13 -8.41 -7.52
N PRO A 36 -4.61 -9.56 -8.00
CA PRO A 36 -4.57 -10.83 -7.26
C PRO A 36 -3.17 -11.26 -6.76
N THR A 37 -2.10 -10.71 -7.34
CA THR A 37 -0.71 -10.98 -6.98
C THR A 37 0.11 -9.72 -6.68
N VAL A 38 -0.56 -8.56 -6.61
CA VAL A 38 0.05 -7.22 -6.51
C VAL A 38 1.23 -7.09 -7.46
N ARG A 39 0.98 -7.10 -8.77
CA ARG A 39 2.07 -6.95 -9.75
C ARG A 39 2.79 -5.62 -9.54
N VAL A 40 4.09 -5.69 -9.29
CA VAL A 40 4.93 -4.52 -9.06
C VAL A 40 5.51 -4.01 -10.37
N ARG A 41 5.47 -2.69 -10.54
CA ARG A 41 6.07 -2.02 -11.69
C ARG A 41 7.13 -1.03 -11.22
N THR A 42 8.21 -0.88 -11.98
CA THR A 42 9.29 0.06 -11.63
C THR A 42 9.41 1.20 -12.63
N SER A 43 9.82 2.36 -12.13
CA SER A 43 10.16 3.52 -12.96
C SER A 43 11.32 4.30 -12.34
N THR A 44 12.04 5.06 -13.16
CA THR A 44 13.03 6.04 -12.69
C THR A 44 12.60 7.49 -12.93
N ASP A 45 11.52 7.69 -13.68
CA ASP A 45 11.05 9.00 -14.14
C ASP A 45 9.55 9.25 -13.90
N LEU A 46 8.84 8.29 -13.29
CA LEU A 46 7.39 8.26 -13.09
C LEU A 46 6.54 8.22 -14.38
N LEU A 47 7.18 8.20 -15.55
CA LEU A 47 6.51 8.22 -16.85
C LEU A 47 6.54 6.86 -17.53
N ASN A 48 7.71 6.22 -17.50
CA ASN A 48 7.95 4.93 -18.14
C ASN A 48 8.01 3.85 -17.07
N TRP A 49 7.08 2.90 -17.14
CA TRP A 49 6.92 1.85 -16.13
C TRP A 49 7.22 0.47 -16.73
N ARG A 50 8.12 -0.28 -16.08
CA ARG A 50 8.44 -1.68 -16.42
C ARG A 50 7.68 -2.62 -15.50
N ASN A 51 7.00 -3.62 -16.06
CA ASN A 51 6.38 -4.68 -15.28
C ASN A 51 7.44 -5.68 -14.79
N GLU A 52 7.54 -5.87 -13.48
CA GLU A 52 8.48 -6.80 -12.84
C GLU A 52 7.82 -8.13 -12.45
N GLY A 53 6.49 -8.24 -12.61
CA GLY A 53 5.72 -9.43 -12.27
C GLY A 53 5.09 -9.37 -10.88
N SER A 54 4.66 -10.54 -10.40
CA SER A 54 3.95 -10.72 -9.13
C SER A 54 4.86 -10.48 -7.92
N SER A 55 4.39 -9.70 -6.95
CA SER A 55 5.14 -9.43 -5.72
C SER A 55 4.70 -10.29 -4.54
N LEU A 56 3.57 -11.00 -4.61
CA LEU A 56 3.14 -11.96 -3.58
C LEU A 56 2.49 -13.21 -4.17
N ASP A 57 2.55 -14.30 -3.43
CA ASP A 57 1.78 -15.51 -3.71
C ASP A 57 0.35 -15.35 -3.14
N PRO A 58 -0.73 -15.56 -3.92
CA PRO A 58 -2.10 -15.35 -3.45
C PRO A 58 -2.44 -16.14 -2.17
N ARG A 59 -1.74 -17.23 -1.88
CA ARG A 59 -1.93 -18.01 -0.64
C ARG A 59 -1.62 -17.21 0.63
N GLU A 60 -0.74 -16.21 0.53
CA GLU A 60 -0.42 -15.30 1.65
C GLU A 60 -1.62 -14.46 2.08
N VAL A 61 -2.59 -14.26 1.18
CA VAL A 61 -3.84 -13.52 1.40
C VAL A 61 -5.08 -14.42 1.23
N ASN A 62 -4.94 -15.72 1.49
CA ASN A 62 -6.02 -16.71 1.40
C ASN A 62 -6.71 -16.81 0.02
N GLY A 63 -6.00 -16.42 -1.05
CA GLY A 63 -6.53 -16.38 -2.41
C GLY A 63 -7.49 -15.22 -2.69
N LEU A 64 -7.66 -14.29 -1.75
CA LEU A 64 -8.47 -13.09 -1.90
C LEU A 64 -7.69 -12.00 -2.65
N VAL A 65 -8.41 -11.09 -3.30
CA VAL A 65 -7.77 -9.96 -4.00
C VAL A 65 -7.34 -8.92 -2.97
N PRO A 66 -6.03 -8.60 -2.83
CA PRO A 66 -5.55 -7.55 -1.93
C PRO A 66 -5.95 -6.17 -2.47
N PHE A 67 -6.79 -5.45 -1.72
CA PHE A 67 -7.20 -4.08 -2.08
C PHE A 67 -6.24 -3.03 -1.50
N ALA A 68 -6.06 -1.94 -2.25
CA ALA A 68 -5.29 -0.75 -1.88
C ALA A 68 -3.97 -1.05 -1.14
N PRO A 69 -3.02 -1.75 -1.78
CA PRO A 69 -1.76 -2.12 -1.13
C PRO A 69 -0.84 -0.91 -0.94
N GLU A 70 -0.43 -0.64 0.30
CA GLU A 70 0.59 0.36 0.65
C GLU A 70 1.88 -0.30 1.13
N VAL A 71 3.05 0.20 0.70
CA VAL A 71 4.36 -0.36 1.06
C VAL A 71 5.27 0.68 1.70
N ILE A 72 5.83 0.34 2.86
CA ILE A 72 6.81 1.18 3.56
C ILE A 72 8.11 0.40 3.83
N TYR A 73 9.23 1.12 3.87
CA TYR A 73 10.52 0.55 4.24
C TYR A 73 10.88 0.90 5.69
N SER A 74 11.27 -0.10 6.47
CA SER A 74 11.77 0.10 7.84
C SER A 74 12.74 -1.01 8.21
N ASN A 75 13.91 -0.63 8.76
CA ASN A 75 14.89 -1.54 9.34
C ASN A 75 15.27 -2.75 8.46
N GLY A 76 15.52 -2.51 7.17
CA GLY A 76 15.93 -3.58 6.23
C GLY A 76 14.77 -4.38 5.61
N TRP A 77 13.52 -4.02 5.92
CA TRP A 77 12.34 -4.72 5.45
C TRP A 77 11.36 -3.77 4.78
N PHE A 78 10.66 -4.29 3.78
CA PHE A 78 9.49 -3.68 3.16
C PHE A 78 8.25 -4.33 3.77
N TYR A 79 7.33 -3.52 4.29
CA TYR A 79 6.07 -3.95 4.86
C TYR A 79 4.94 -3.50 3.94
N MET A 80 4.12 -4.45 3.49
CA MET A 80 2.94 -4.20 2.67
C MET A 80 1.69 -4.34 3.53
N TYR A 81 0.86 -3.30 3.56
CA TYR A 81 -0.46 -3.28 4.20
C TYR A 81 -1.49 -3.37 3.10
N THR A 82 -2.47 -4.26 3.25
CA THR A 82 -3.56 -4.41 2.28
C THR A 82 -4.78 -5.00 2.98
N SER A 83 -5.97 -4.79 2.42
CA SER A 83 -7.21 -5.40 2.88
C SER A 83 -7.71 -6.45 1.88
N PRO A 84 -7.42 -7.75 2.08
CA PRO A 84 -7.86 -8.78 1.16
C PRO A 84 -9.39 -8.84 1.04
N SER A 85 -9.90 -8.39 -0.11
CA SER A 85 -11.32 -8.29 -0.46
C SER A 85 -12.16 -7.50 0.54
N GLY A 86 -11.55 -6.54 1.25
CA GLY A 86 -12.24 -5.70 2.22
C GLY A 86 -12.61 -6.38 3.54
N PHE A 87 -12.06 -7.56 3.82
CA PHE A 87 -12.33 -8.30 5.07
C PHE A 87 -11.34 -7.96 6.19
N GLY A 88 -10.72 -6.79 6.14
CA GLY A 88 -9.73 -6.31 7.10
C GLY A 88 -8.29 -6.51 6.67
N HIS A 89 -7.38 -5.85 7.38
CA HIS A 89 -6.01 -5.68 6.94
C HIS A 89 -5.09 -6.79 7.39
N VAL A 90 -4.13 -7.14 6.53
CA VAL A 90 -2.99 -7.97 6.87
C VAL A 90 -1.71 -7.22 6.53
N VAL A 91 -0.63 -7.55 7.24
CA VAL A 91 0.72 -7.06 6.93
C VAL A 91 1.54 -8.20 6.35
N LEU A 92 2.13 -7.94 5.19
CA LEU A 92 3.14 -8.81 4.57
C LEU A 92 4.50 -8.13 4.59
N ARG A 93 5.58 -8.91 4.47
CA ARG A 93 6.94 -8.39 4.54
C ARG A 93 7.87 -9.05 3.52
N SER A 94 8.82 -8.28 2.99
CA SER A 94 9.91 -8.77 2.14
C SER A 94 11.21 -8.02 2.40
N THR A 95 12.37 -8.61 2.07
CA THR A 95 13.66 -7.88 2.03
C THR A 95 13.86 -7.10 0.74
N SER A 96 12.95 -7.25 -0.23
CA SER A 96 13.00 -6.62 -1.54
C SER A 96 11.68 -5.88 -1.81
N PRO A 97 11.71 -4.67 -2.39
CA PRO A 97 10.47 -3.99 -2.81
C PRO A 97 9.76 -4.75 -3.94
N LEU A 98 10.44 -5.70 -4.61
CA LEU A 98 9.85 -6.56 -5.64
C LEU A 98 9.15 -7.80 -5.06
N GLY A 99 9.21 -8.01 -3.74
CA GLY A 99 8.78 -9.25 -3.12
C GLY A 99 9.80 -10.40 -3.29
N PRO A 100 9.38 -11.65 -3.04
CA PRO A 100 8.03 -12.02 -2.61
C PRO A 100 7.72 -11.48 -1.22
N PHE A 101 6.53 -10.91 -1.04
CA PHE A 101 5.98 -10.53 0.25
C PHE A 101 5.33 -11.75 0.90
N VAL A 102 5.63 -11.95 2.19
CA VAL A 102 5.12 -13.07 3.01
C VAL A 102 4.34 -12.50 4.17
N ARG A 103 3.17 -13.06 4.49
CA ARG A 103 2.31 -12.59 5.58
C ARG A 103 3.00 -12.75 6.93
N VAL A 104 2.96 -11.68 7.74
CA VAL A 104 3.61 -11.62 9.07
C VAL A 104 2.66 -11.29 10.21
N THR A 105 1.37 -11.07 9.93
CA THR A 105 0.33 -10.85 10.95
C THR A 105 -0.87 -11.74 10.73
N GLU A 106 -1.64 -11.96 11.80
CA GLU A 106 -3.05 -12.30 11.65
C GLU A 106 -3.83 -11.14 10.99
N ASN A 107 -5.10 -11.36 10.69
CA ASN A 107 -5.97 -10.28 10.23
C ASN A 107 -6.15 -9.27 11.38
N LEU A 108 -5.79 -8.01 11.12
CA LEU A 108 -5.84 -6.90 12.08
C LEU A 108 -7.25 -6.32 12.23
N GLY A 109 -8.25 -6.85 11.51
CA GLY A 109 -9.60 -6.32 11.42
C GLY A 109 -9.67 -5.09 10.52
N ARG A 110 -10.65 -4.21 10.77
CA ARG A 110 -10.91 -2.95 10.04
C ARG A 110 -11.48 -3.17 8.63
N GLU A 111 -11.87 -2.11 7.94
CA GLU A 111 -12.44 -2.20 6.60
C GLU A 111 -11.35 -2.18 5.50
N ILE A 112 -11.12 -1.05 4.83
CA ILE A 112 -10.24 -0.96 3.65
C ILE A 112 -9.26 0.23 3.73
N ASP A 113 -8.47 0.41 2.68
CA ASP A 113 -7.65 1.60 2.40
C ASP A 113 -6.73 1.97 3.57
N GLY A 114 -5.88 0.99 3.92
CA GLY A 114 -4.95 1.15 5.03
C GLY A 114 -3.74 1.98 4.62
N SER A 115 -3.37 2.98 5.42
CA SER A 115 -2.19 3.83 5.17
C SER A 115 -1.34 4.00 6.42
N VAL A 116 -0.02 4.06 6.26
CA VAL A 116 0.92 4.24 7.38
C VAL A 116 1.61 5.60 7.31
N LEU A 117 1.51 6.33 8.42
CA LEU A 117 2.32 7.53 8.66
C LEU A 117 3.40 7.21 9.69
N ILE A 118 4.63 7.65 9.41
CA ILE A 118 5.71 7.71 10.40
C ILE A 118 5.96 9.19 10.62
N ASP A 119 5.63 9.68 11.81
CA ASP A 119 5.76 11.09 12.18
C ASP A 119 7.22 11.44 12.52
N ASP A 120 7.50 12.73 12.64
CA ASP A 120 8.85 13.27 12.83
C ASP A 120 9.51 12.85 14.16
N ASP A 121 8.71 12.46 15.16
CA ASP A 121 9.15 11.91 16.44
C ASP A 121 9.42 10.38 16.38
N GLY A 122 9.20 9.77 15.21
CA GLY A 122 9.33 8.34 14.98
C GLY A 122 8.12 7.53 15.42
N GLN A 123 7.01 8.16 15.84
CA GLN A 123 5.76 7.48 16.13
C GLN A 123 5.09 7.04 14.83
N TRP A 124 4.62 5.80 14.82
CA TRP A 124 3.88 5.24 13.70
C TRP A 124 2.38 5.36 13.94
N TYR A 125 1.63 5.59 12.87
CA TYR A 125 0.18 5.60 12.87
C TYR A 125 -0.32 4.77 11.69
N PHE A 126 -1.36 3.98 11.93
CA PHE A 126 -2.11 3.30 10.89
C PHE A 126 -3.48 3.96 10.75
N TYR A 127 -3.81 4.39 9.55
CA TYR A 127 -5.11 4.94 9.18
C TYR A 127 -5.86 3.94 8.32
N TRP A 128 -7.19 3.99 8.37
CA TRP A 128 -8.05 3.24 7.46
C TRP A 128 -9.38 3.95 7.24
N ALA A 129 -9.98 3.64 6.09
CA ALA A 129 -11.34 4.04 5.75
C ALA A 129 -12.34 3.19 6.52
N GLY A 130 -13.26 3.84 7.25
CA GLY A 130 -14.41 3.22 7.89
C GLY A 130 -15.72 3.87 7.44
N TRP A 131 -16.83 3.25 7.83
CA TRP A 131 -18.16 3.71 7.43
C TRP A 131 -18.54 5.10 7.98
N ASP A 132 -17.96 5.51 9.12
CA ASP A 132 -18.20 6.78 9.81
C ASP A 132 -17.07 7.80 9.65
N GLY A 133 -16.01 7.46 8.91
CA GLY A 133 -14.89 8.35 8.60
C GLY A 133 -13.54 7.64 8.62
N ILE A 134 -12.47 8.42 8.69
CA ILE A 134 -11.11 7.90 8.81
C ILE A 134 -10.80 7.62 10.27
N HIS A 135 -10.40 6.38 10.53
CA HIS A 135 -9.90 5.94 11.83
C HIS A 135 -8.38 5.95 11.84
N ALA A 136 -7.81 6.03 13.04
CA ALA A 136 -6.38 5.99 13.26
C ALA A 136 -6.05 5.16 14.49
N SER A 137 -4.92 4.45 14.44
CA SER A 137 -4.34 3.77 15.58
C SER A 137 -2.85 4.05 15.65
N ARG A 138 -2.33 4.31 16.86
CA ARG A 138 -0.88 4.35 17.08
C ARG A 138 -0.31 2.96 16.85
N MET A 139 0.93 2.89 16.39
CA MET A 139 1.63 1.62 16.23
C MET A 139 2.93 1.61 17.03
N SER A 140 3.15 0.52 17.77
CA SER A 140 4.42 0.29 18.49
C SER A 140 5.47 -0.38 17.60
N SER A 141 5.04 -0.98 16.50
CA SER A 141 5.88 -1.59 15.47
C SER A 141 5.09 -1.70 14.15
N PRO A 142 5.73 -2.03 13.01
CA PRO A 142 5.04 -2.23 11.74
C PRO A 142 3.94 -3.32 11.76
N THR A 143 3.83 -4.11 12.83
CA THR A 143 2.88 -5.23 12.92
C THR A 143 1.95 -5.12 14.13
N CYS A 144 2.04 -4.04 14.92
CA CYS A 144 1.29 -3.91 16.16
C CYS A 144 0.63 -2.54 16.25
N THR A 145 -0.70 -2.53 16.13
CA THR A 145 -1.55 -1.37 16.39
C THR A 145 -2.02 -1.35 17.84
N GLU A 146 -2.22 -0.16 18.38
CA GLU A 146 -2.63 0.12 19.75
C GLU A 146 -4.08 0.66 19.78
N ASP A 147 -4.34 1.66 20.62
CA ASP A 147 -5.64 2.31 20.76
C ASP A 147 -6.10 2.94 19.46
N GLU A 148 -7.37 2.74 19.15
CA GLU A 148 -8.08 3.29 18.00
C GLU A 148 -8.77 4.60 18.36
N SER A 149 -8.81 5.51 17.38
CA SER A 149 -9.54 6.77 17.49
C SER A 149 -10.11 7.18 16.14
N LEU A 150 -11.33 7.71 16.15
CA LEU A 150 -11.89 8.41 15.00
C LEU A 150 -11.19 9.76 14.85
N THR A 151 -10.65 10.05 13.68
CA THR A 151 -9.87 11.29 13.43
C THR A 151 -10.77 12.53 13.32
N GLY A 152 -12.06 12.34 13.08
CA GLY A 152 -13.00 13.39 12.72
C GLY A 152 -12.96 13.79 11.24
N ALA A 153 -12.04 13.23 10.44
CA ALA A 153 -12.07 13.35 8.99
C ALA A 153 -13.17 12.44 8.41
N SER A 154 -14.17 13.02 7.75
CA SER A 154 -15.31 12.30 7.20
C SER A 154 -15.92 13.08 6.04
N LEU A 155 -16.51 12.36 5.08
CA LEU A 155 -17.36 12.93 4.03
C LEU A 155 -18.85 12.95 4.41
N HIS A 156 -19.17 12.81 5.71
CA HIS A 156 -20.54 12.65 6.23
C HIS A 156 -21.26 11.42 5.65
N GLY A 157 -20.50 10.35 5.46
CA GLY A 157 -20.89 9.07 4.88
C GLY A 157 -19.65 8.22 4.61
N TRP A 158 -19.76 7.26 3.69
CA TRP A 158 -18.64 6.45 3.25
C TRP A 158 -17.44 7.34 2.84
N THR A 159 -16.29 7.08 3.45
CA THR A 159 -15.06 7.85 3.27
C THR A 159 -13.95 6.88 2.88
N GLU A 160 -13.58 6.85 1.60
CA GLU A 160 -12.54 6.01 1.01
C GLU A 160 -11.65 6.85 0.08
N GLY A 161 -10.45 6.38 -0.27
CA GLY A 161 -9.54 7.07 -1.19
C GLY A 161 -8.07 6.73 -1.04
#